data_AF-A0A7Y2HTF8-F1
#
_entry.id   AF-A0A7Y2HTF8-F1
#
_cell.length_a   1.000
_cell.length_b   1.000
_cell.length_c   1.000
_cell.angle_alpha   90.00
_cell.angle_beta   90.00
_cell.angle_gamma   90.00
#
_symmetry.space_group_name_H-M   'P 1'
#
loop_
_entity.id
_entity.type
_entity.pdbx_description
1 polymer ?
#
loop_
_entity_poly.entity_id
_entity_poly.type
_entity_poly.pdbx_seq_one_letter_code
_entity_poly.pdbx_strand_id
1 'polypeptide(L)'
;VLGRAEAFAMKNGVALSFLDGLGNGLGYSVILIAVATLRELFGAGTLLGYPVLELVSNGGWYEANGLMLLPPSAFFIIGLLIWGIRTWRTQQVEKPDYQIHAVHRTDVY
;
A
#
# COMPACT_ATOMS: atom_id res chain seq x y z
N VAL A 1 14.85 -4.30 -3.74
CA VAL A 1 15.21 -3.61 -5.00
C VAL A 1 16.56 -4.10 -5.54
N LEU A 2 17.63 -4.09 -4.73
CA LEU A 2 18.98 -4.51 -5.15
C LEU A 2 19.03 -5.92 -5.77
N GLY A 3 18.60 -6.96 -5.05
CA GLY A 3 18.70 -8.35 -5.55
C GLY A 3 17.83 -8.68 -6.77
N ARG A 4 16.77 -7.90 -7.05
CA ARG A 4 15.95 -8.08 -8.27
C ARG A 4 16.53 -7.31 -9.45
N ALA A 5 17.11 -6.14 -9.20
CA ALA A 5 17.81 -5.34 -10.21
C ALA A 5 19.09 -6.04 -10.68
N GLU A 6 19.85 -6.66 -9.75
CA GLU A 6 21.04 -7.45 -10.07
C GLU A 6 20.68 -8.69 -10.93
N ALA A 7 19.65 -9.44 -10.53
CA ALA A 7 19.20 -10.61 -11.29
C ALA A 7 18.68 -10.27 -12.70
N PHE A 8 18.05 -9.10 -12.87
CA PHE A 8 17.52 -8.66 -14.17
C PHE A 8 18.60 -8.07 -15.07
N ALA A 9 19.55 -7.31 -14.52
CA ALA A 9 20.71 -6.78 -15.24
C ALA A 9 21.68 -7.87 -15.71
N MET A 10 21.77 -8.99 -14.97
CA MET A 10 22.57 -10.14 -15.39
C MET A 10 21.98 -10.92 -16.58
N LYS A 11 20.68 -10.75 -16.88
CA LYS A 11 19.98 -11.54 -17.92
C LYS A 11 19.42 -10.72 -19.08
N ASN A 12 19.36 -9.39 -18.99
CA ASN A 12 18.77 -8.49 -20.01
C ASN A 12 19.69 -7.32 -20.38
N GLY A 13 19.53 -6.78 -21.58
CA GLY A 13 20.28 -5.59 -22.04
C GLY A 13 19.95 -4.32 -21.23
N VAL A 14 20.87 -3.33 -21.25
CA VAL A 14 20.82 -2.10 -20.45
C VAL A 14 19.47 -1.36 -20.56
N ALA A 15 18.91 -1.26 -21.76
CA ALA A 15 17.64 -0.55 -21.99
C ALA A 15 16.42 -1.24 -21.34
N LEU A 16 16.34 -2.58 -21.37
CA LEU A 16 15.24 -3.32 -20.73
C LEU A 16 15.32 -3.26 -19.20
N SER A 17 16.53 -3.33 -18.64
CA SER A 17 16.75 -3.22 -17.19
C SER A 17 16.44 -1.81 -16.67
N PHE A 18 16.71 -0.76 -17.45
CA PHE A 18 16.31 0.61 -17.12
C PHE A 18 14.79 0.78 -17.07
N LEU A 19 14.07 0.23 -18.06
CA LEU A 19 12.61 0.27 -18.09
C LEU A 19 11.96 -0.50 -16.94
N ASP A 20 12.51 -1.66 -16.55
CA ASP A 20 12.05 -2.38 -15.34
C ASP A 20 12.28 -1.55 -14.08
N GLY A 21 13.49 -1.00 -13.90
CA GLY A 21 13.80 -0.13 -12.75
C GLY A 21 12.84 1.06 -12.65
N LEU A 22 12.58 1.73 -13.77
CA LEU A 22 11.65 2.86 -13.83
C LEU A 22 10.21 2.44 -13.49
N GLY A 23 9.72 1.33 -14.04
CA GLY A 23 8.37 0.84 -13.77
C GLY A 23 8.13 0.55 -12.29
N ASN A 24 9.12 -0.04 -11.61
CA ASN A 24 9.01 -0.35 -10.18
C ASN A 24 9.19 0.88 -9.30
N GLY A 25 10.06 1.81 -9.69
CA GLY A 25 10.19 3.11 -9.03
C GLY A 25 8.87 3.88 -9.10
N LEU A 26 8.29 4.02 -10.30
CA LEU A 26 7.01 4.69 -10.50
C LEU A 26 5.87 4.01 -9.73
N GLY A 27 5.79 2.68 -9.78
CA GLY A 27 4.79 1.93 -9.01
C GLY A 27 4.90 2.20 -7.51
N TYR A 28 6.11 2.18 -6.95
CA TYR A 28 6.33 2.49 -5.55
C TYR A 28 6.02 3.95 -5.21
N SER A 29 6.43 4.90 -6.05
CA SER A 29 6.13 6.32 -5.87
C SER A 29 4.64 6.60 -5.86
N VAL A 30 3.85 5.97 -6.74
CA VAL A 30 2.38 6.12 -6.75
C VAL A 30 1.76 5.68 -5.43
N ILE A 31 2.20 4.55 -4.87
CA ILE A 31 1.71 4.08 -3.56
C ILE A 31 2.11 5.07 -2.45
N LEU A 32 3.35 5.56 -2.44
CA LEU A 32 3.79 6.53 -1.45
C LEU A 32 3.01 7.85 -1.52
N ILE A 33 2.77 8.37 -2.72
CA ILE A 33 1.99 9.60 -2.92
C ILE A 33 0.55 9.40 -2.44
N ALA A 34 -0.08 8.27 -2.78
CA ALA A 34 -1.45 7.98 -2.34
C ALA A 34 -1.54 7.90 -0.80
N VAL A 35 -0.59 7.20 -0.16
CA VAL A 35 -0.53 7.09 1.31
C VAL A 35 -0.26 8.45 1.95
N ALA A 36 0.69 9.23 1.42
CA ALA A 36 1.02 10.56 1.93
C ALA A 36 -0.17 11.52 1.82
N THR A 37 -0.87 11.52 0.68
CA THR A 37 -2.06 12.34 0.43
C THR A 37 -3.15 12.08 1.46
N LEU A 38 -3.48 10.81 1.70
CA LEU A 38 -4.48 10.45 2.71
C LEU A 38 -4.01 10.85 4.12
N ARG A 39 -2.73 10.69 4.41
CA ARG A 39 -2.18 11.02 5.73
C ARG A 39 -2.16 12.52 6.01
N GLU A 40 -1.76 13.32 5.03
CA GLU A 40 -1.73 14.77 5.13
C GLU A 40 -3.15 15.34 5.26
N LEU A 41 -4.06 14.84 4.41
CA LEU A 41 -5.44 15.30 4.38
C LEU A 41 -6.18 15.04 5.70
N PHE A 42 -6.11 13.82 6.22
CA PHE A 42 -6.84 13.46 7.44
C PHE A 42 -6.05 13.72 8.74
N GLY A 43 -4.72 13.85 8.65
CA GLY A 43 -3.88 14.12 9.81
C GLY A 43 -3.72 15.61 10.09
N ALA A 44 -3.57 16.44 9.06
CA ALA A 44 -3.28 17.87 9.19
C ALA A 44 -4.29 18.75 8.43
N GLY A 45 -5.32 18.19 7.80
CA GLY A 45 -6.32 18.94 7.05
C GLY A 45 -5.77 19.67 5.81
N THR A 46 -4.55 19.34 5.42
CA THR A 46 -3.81 20.03 4.36
C THR A 46 -3.46 19.05 3.25
N LEU A 47 -3.21 19.60 2.07
CA LEU A 47 -2.69 18.85 0.94
C LEU A 47 -1.61 19.67 0.26
N LEU A 48 -0.39 19.14 0.19
CA LEU A 48 0.79 19.86 -0.30
C LEU A 48 0.96 21.25 0.37
N GLY A 49 0.60 21.35 1.65
CA GLY A 49 0.63 22.59 2.42
C GLY A 49 -0.55 23.57 2.19
N TYR A 50 -1.48 23.26 1.29
CA TYR A 50 -2.72 24.04 1.14
C TYR A 50 -3.79 23.52 2.10
N PRO A 51 -4.46 24.39 2.88
CA PRO A 51 -5.56 23.96 3.76
C PRO A 51 -6.77 23.55 2.92
N VAL A 52 -7.17 22.29 3.05
CA VAL A 52 -8.35 21.71 2.38
C VAL A 52 -9.49 21.52 3.38
N LEU A 53 -9.15 21.04 4.59
CA LEU A 53 -10.06 20.92 5.72
C LEU A 53 -9.62 21.91 6.78
N GLU A 54 -10.47 22.87 7.11
CA GLU A 54 -10.18 23.82 8.18
C GLU A 54 -10.27 23.11 9.53
N LEU A 55 -9.14 23.03 10.23
CA LEU A 55 -9.08 22.40 11.54
C LEU A 55 -9.85 23.21 12.57
N VAL A 56 -10.47 22.53 13.54
CA VAL A 56 -11.10 23.16 14.72
C VAL A 56 -10.12 24.09 15.44
N SER A 57 -8.81 23.76 15.47
CA SER A 57 -7.77 24.63 16.04
C SER A 57 -7.63 25.99 15.36
N ASN A 58 -8.03 26.08 14.09
CA ASN A 58 -7.97 27.29 13.28
C ASN A 58 -9.37 27.93 13.09
N GLY A 59 -10.37 27.50 13.88
CA GLY A 59 -11.76 27.99 13.79
C GLY A 59 -12.63 27.24 12.79
N GLY A 60 -12.14 26.13 12.22
CA GLY A 60 -12.89 25.28 11.29
C GLY A 60 -13.74 24.20 11.97
N TRP A 61 -14.19 23.22 11.17
CA TRP A 61 -15.12 22.16 11.60
C TRP A 61 -14.47 20.77 11.68
N TYR A 62 -13.24 20.62 11.17
CA TYR A 62 -12.58 19.33 11.06
C TYR A 62 -11.66 19.05 12.26
N GLU A 63 -11.89 17.95 12.97
CA GLU A 63 -10.96 17.48 14.00
C GLU A 63 -9.90 16.57 13.38
N ALA A 64 -8.64 16.94 13.53
CA ALA A 64 -7.51 16.19 12.99
C ALA A 64 -7.44 14.79 13.59
N ASN A 65 -7.31 13.77 12.73
CA ASN A 65 -7.16 12.41 13.19
C ASN A 65 -5.71 12.16 13.66
N GLY A 66 -5.50 12.17 14.98
CA GLY A 66 -4.20 11.92 15.59
C GLY A 66 -3.55 10.61 15.12
N LEU A 67 -4.32 9.53 14.91
CA LEU A 67 -3.80 8.24 14.42
C LEU A 67 -3.08 8.40 13.08
N MET A 68 -3.58 9.28 12.21
CA MET A 68 -3.10 9.48 10.86
C MET A 68 -1.68 10.07 10.81
N LEU A 69 -1.28 10.77 11.88
CA LEU A 69 0.06 11.30 12.05
C LEU A 69 1.06 10.21 12.47
N LEU A 70 0.63 9.17 13.17
CA LEU A 70 1.51 8.11 13.66
C LEU A 70 1.89 7.11 12.56
N PRO A 71 3.06 6.44 12.66
CA PRO A 71 3.49 5.38 11.73
C PRO A 71 2.49 4.23 11.49
N PRO A 72 1.73 3.73 12.49
CA PRO A 72 0.77 2.64 12.31
C PRO A 72 -0.30 2.90 11.23
N SER A 73 -0.69 4.17 11.01
CA SER A 73 -1.68 4.53 9.98
C SER A 73 -1.29 4.09 8.58
N ALA A 74 0.01 4.15 8.24
CA ALA A 74 0.50 3.76 6.92
C ALA A 74 0.21 2.27 6.63
N PHE A 75 0.33 1.39 7.63
CA PHE A 75 0.04 -0.03 7.45
C PHE A 75 -1.45 -0.29 7.18
N PHE A 76 -2.34 0.40 7.89
CA PHE A 76 -3.78 0.29 7.64
C PHE A 76 -4.15 0.78 6.24
N ILE A 77 -3.64 1.95 5.83
CA ILE A 77 -3.91 2.50 4.51
C ILE A 77 -3.41 1.55 3.42
N ILE A 78 -2.16 1.07 3.52
CA ILE A 78 -1.60 0.14 2.54
C ILE A 78 -2.41 -1.17 2.52
N GLY A 79 -2.80 -1.70 3.67
CA GLY A 79 -3.63 -2.90 3.77
C GLY A 79 -4.98 -2.73 3.07
N LEU A 80 -5.65 -1.59 3.29
CA LEU A 80 -6.92 -1.26 2.64
C LEU A 80 -6.74 -1.03 1.12
N LEU A 81 -5.65 -0.41 0.69
CA LEU A 81 -5.33 -0.24 -0.73
C LEU A 81 -5.12 -1.59 -1.41
N ILE A 82 -4.33 -2.49 -0.82
CA ILE A 82 -4.12 -3.84 -1.34
C ILE A 82 -5.44 -4.60 -1.40
N TRP A 83 -6.25 -4.54 -0.34
CA TRP A 83 -7.56 -5.18 -0.29
C TRP A 83 -8.50 -4.64 -1.38
N GLY A 84 -8.57 -3.32 -1.57
CA GLY A 84 -9.39 -2.70 -2.60
C GLY A 84 -8.96 -3.11 -4.01
N ILE A 85 -7.65 -3.07 -4.28
CA ILE A 85 -7.09 -3.50 -5.58
C ILE A 85 -7.40 -4.98 -5.83
N ARG A 86 -7.19 -5.86 -4.84
CA ARG A 86 -7.43 -7.30 -4.99
C ARG A 86 -8.92 -7.64 -5.12
N THR A 87 -9.80 -6.87 -4.49
CA THR A 87 -11.25 -7.03 -4.63
C THR A 87 -11.72 -6.67 -6.04
N TRP A 88 -11.16 -5.62 -6.65
CA TRP A 88 -11.46 -5.25 -8.05
C TRP A 88 -10.74 -6.11 -9.09
N ARG A 89 -9.50 -6.52 -8.82
CA ARG A 89 -8.64 -7.31 -9.72
C ARG A 89 -8.46 -8.70 -9.14
N THR A 90 -9.55 -9.47 -9.09
CA THR A 90 -9.57 -10.83 -8.54
C THR A 90 -8.60 -11.79 -9.23
N GLN A 91 -8.15 -11.48 -10.45
CA GLN A 91 -7.08 -12.22 -11.14
C GLN A 91 -5.72 -12.18 -10.41
N GLN A 92 -5.50 -11.21 -9.52
CA GLN A 92 -4.28 -11.10 -8.69
C GLN A 92 -4.41 -11.82 -7.34
N VAL A 93 -5.56 -12.46 -7.08
CA VAL A 93 -5.75 -13.27 -5.87
C VAL A 93 -5.07 -14.61 -6.11
N GLU A 94 -3.96 -14.82 -5.42
CA GLU A 94 -3.22 -16.08 -5.44
C GLU A 94 -4.09 -17.22 -4.90
N LYS A 95 -4.05 -18.37 -5.57
CA LYS A 95 -4.72 -19.56 -5.07
C LYS A 95 -3.99 -20.02 -3.79
N PRO A 96 -4.71 -20.46 -2.75
CA PRO A 96 -4.06 -21.03 -1.58
C PRO A 96 -3.21 -22.23 -1.99
N ASP A 97 -1.90 -22.19 -1.73
CA ASP A 97 -0.98 -23.30 -1.99
C ASP A 97 -1.29 -24.53 -1.12
N TYR A 98 -1.96 -24.31 0.01
CA TYR A 98 -2.36 -25.35 0.94
C TYR A 98 -3.85 -25.21 1.26
N GLN A 99 -4.65 -26.20 0.88
CA GLN A 99 -5.99 -26.36 1.42
C GLN A 99 -5.85 -26.94 2.83
N ILE A 100 -6.53 -26.33 3.82
CA ILE A 100 -6.59 -26.90 5.16
C ILE A 100 -7.35 -28.22 5.04
N HIS A 101 -6.63 -29.34 4.98
CA HIS A 101 -7.24 -30.66 5.02
C HIS A 101 -8.08 -30.76 6.28
N ALA A 102 -9.36 -31.09 6.11
CA ALA A 102 -10.22 -31.42 7.24
C ALA A 102 -9.55 -32.56 8.00
N VAL A 103 -9.16 -32.31 9.25
CA VAL A 103 -8.63 -33.34 10.13
C VAL A 103 -9.74 -34.38 10.28
N HIS A 104 -9.59 -35.53 9.63
CA HIS A 104 -10.41 -36.70 9.93
C HIS A 104 -10.09 -37.09 11.37
N ARG A 105 -10.89 -36.58 12.32
CA ARG A 105 -10.97 -37.16 13.65
C ARG A 105 -11.67 -38.50 13.48
N THR A 106 -10.90 -39.56 13.30
CA THR A 106 -11.39 -40.91 13.56
C THR A 106 -11.50 -41.03 15.08
N ASP A 107 -12.62 -40.58 15.62
CA ASP A 107 -13.03 -41.00 16.95
C ASP A 107 -13.35 -42.50 16.83
N VAL A 108 -12.33 -43.29 17.16
CA VAL A 108 -12.47 -44.71 17.48
C VAL A 108 -13.07 -44.76 18.88
N TYR A 109 -14.01 -45.70 19.05
CA TYR A 109 -14.81 -46.09 20.22
C TYR A 109 -16.18 -45.45 20.34
#